data_AF-A0A969XRT6-F1
#
_entry.id   AF-A0A969XRT6-F1
#
_cell.length_a   1.000
_cell.length_b   1.000
_cell.length_c   1.000
_cell.angle_alpha   90.00
_cell.angle_beta   90.00
_cell.angle_gamma   90.00
#
_symmetry.space_group_name_H-M   'P 1'
#
loop_
_entity.id
_entity.type
_entity.pdbx_description
1 polymer ?
#
loop_
_entity_poly.entity_id
_entity_poly.type
_entity_poly.pdbx_seq_one_letter_code
_entity_poly.pdbx_strand_id
1 'polypeptide(L)'
;MSWLRAAARRLDPWAALVLGGLLAMAVVILLATPGPWQRVVGEEDPPVRLEAPAPDDVALFVMGGRGGACSGIVWLHLDTERHALTAVVVAPLVSGFSPDDGYAPVADIADSAGPGAAATALGGALGVSMDAWVALDRRASDLAIQAMFPMSDLRPARPDFPEARSAWRGRGGEERAWITQFESLRVALPLMPFEKLGVVAFSNYVLGFGFVRSDLTLQGATSLAEALKETDRAMVEVRAAPVVVERCRDGRVWHADASRVQPLIQSLALGMAPPETRRLVSRRERAARVLVVAPLGRSQAARYAAEVRRQLAASAGAPVEVTLVSGTDERLAFRTARELDRRPALAVLVAPARPGDLDGIVVEKVCALLRQRRQQAVVSSSLTSRGKDAALSAALEQAVARGRLPVSRLPRREGTVSGRRAELAAAARANVQTLVRACWPGTLAPDLASTRLGFSFVAARHTAAGIVSASEETGEALSRRLRVWGFVAAPLPEADAGSVPDVPAVAYRPGSRTAAEALSADLGMPEGSVVRVDDVPRKLVLVVGR
;
A
#
# COMPACT_ATOMS: atom_id res chain seq x y z
N MET A 1 -13.03 -8.01 57.33
CA MET A 1 -12.99 -8.17 55.86
C MET A 1 -14.33 -8.46 55.17
N SER A 2 -15.48 -8.57 55.87
CA SER A 2 -16.82 -8.58 55.24
C SER A 2 -17.55 -7.23 55.29
N TRP A 3 -17.16 -6.32 56.19
CA TRP A 3 -17.75 -4.98 56.32
C TRP A 3 -17.40 -4.01 55.18
N LEU A 4 -16.24 -4.18 54.51
CA LEU A 4 -15.89 -3.40 53.31
C LEU A 4 -16.77 -3.71 52.09
N ARG A 5 -17.34 -4.93 52.01
CA ARG A 5 -18.29 -5.30 50.94
C ARG A 5 -19.72 -4.79 51.22
N ALA A 6 -20.05 -4.53 52.48
CA ALA A 6 -21.31 -3.90 52.87
C ALA A 6 -21.25 -2.36 52.79
N ALA A 7 -20.09 -1.76 53.07
CA ALA A 7 -19.84 -0.33 52.92
C ALA A 7 -19.88 0.14 51.45
N ALA A 8 -19.52 -0.72 50.48
CA ALA A 8 -19.63 -0.40 49.05
C ALA A 8 -21.08 -0.36 48.52
N ARG A 9 -22.07 -0.73 49.34
CA ARG A 9 -23.50 -0.77 48.96
C ARG A 9 -24.37 0.34 49.56
N ARG A 10 -23.83 1.24 50.39
CA ARG A 10 -24.59 2.32 51.02
C ARG A 10 -23.72 3.56 51.22
N LEU A 11 -23.77 4.46 50.25
CA LEU A 11 -23.60 5.92 50.30
C LEU A 11 -23.17 6.39 48.88
N ASP A 12 -24.07 6.57 47.90
CA ASP A 12 -25.21 7.51 47.79
C ASP A 12 -24.78 8.83 47.09
N PRO A 13 -25.72 9.65 46.62
CA PRO A 13 -26.34 9.73 45.28
C PRO A 13 -25.49 10.49 44.24
N TRP A 14 -24.24 10.86 44.58
CA TRP A 14 -23.35 11.61 43.70
C TRP A 14 -22.66 10.74 42.65
N ALA A 15 -22.46 9.44 42.91
CA ALA A 15 -21.93 8.52 41.91
C ALA A 15 -22.92 8.28 40.76
N ALA A 16 -24.23 8.35 41.02
CA ALA A 16 -25.27 8.25 39.99
C ALA A 16 -25.49 9.58 39.23
N LEU A 17 -25.18 10.72 39.86
CA LEU A 17 -25.20 12.04 39.21
C LEU A 17 -23.91 12.31 38.41
N VAL A 18 -22.77 11.73 38.81
CA VAL A 18 -21.50 11.75 38.06
C VAL A 18 -21.47 10.69 36.96
N LEU A 19 -22.00 9.46 37.18
CA LEU A 19 -22.21 8.52 36.06
C LEU A 19 -23.36 8.99 35.15
N GLY A 20 -24.44 9.54 35.68
CA GLY A 20 -25.53 10.12 34.91
C GLY A 20 -25.10 11.37 34.15
N GLY A 21 -24.21 12.18 34.72
CA GLY A 21 -23.54 13.31 34.07
C GLY A 21 -22.49 12.88 33.05
N LEU A 22 -21.76 11.79 33.26
CA LEU A 22 -20.80 11.23 32.29
C LEU A 22 -21.50 10.45 31.17
N LEU A 23 -22.66 9.83 31.42
CA LEU A 23 -23.47 9.15 30.40
C LEU A 23 -24.33 10.15 29.62
N ALA A 24 -24.87 11.19 30.28
CA ALA A 24 -25.53 12.31 29.60
C ALA A 24 -24.50 13.14 28.83
N MET A 25 -23.29 13.41 29.37
CA MET A 25 -22.19 14.02 28.58
C MET A 25 -21.71 13.10 27.45
N ALA A 26 -21.62 11.79 27.63
CA ALA A 26 -21.20 10.89 26.54
C ALA A 26 -22.24 10.80 25.40
N VAL A 27 -23.50 11.16 25.66
CA VAL A 27 -24.59 11.19 24.67
C VAL A 27 -24.85 12.61 24.12
N VAL A 28 -24.53 13.65 24.89
CA VAL A 28 -24.53 15.08 24.51
C VAL A 28 -23.26 15.48 23.70
N ILE A 29 -22.10 14.88 23.97
CA ILE A 29 -20.83 15.17 23.27
C ILE A 29 -20.76 14.52 21.88
N LEU A 30 -21.56 13.48 21.62
CA LEU A 30 -21.42 12.68 20.40
C LEU A 30 -22.39 13.06 19.27
N LEU A 31 -23.64 13.49 19.50
CA LEU A 31 -24.61 13.58 18.38
C LEU A 31 -25.69 14.68 18.39
N ALA A 32 -26.01 15.36 19.48
CA ALA A 32 -26.95 16.50 19.46
C ALA A 32 -27.06 17.15 20.84
N THR A 33 -26.46 18.32 21.08
CA THR A 33 -27.06 19.40 21.87
C THR A 33 -26.18 20.66 21.81
N PRO A 34 -26.79 21.85 21.62
CA PRO A 34 -26.07 23.12 21.47
C PRO A 34 -25.48 23.59 22.81
N GLY A 35 -24.25 24.11 22.80
CA GLY A 35 -23.56 24.69 23.96
C GLY A 35 -22.71 25.90 23.56
N PRO A 36 -22.24 26.73 24.52
CA PRO A 36 -22.51 28.16 24.67
C PRO A 36 -21.69 29.11 23.78
N TRP A 37 -21.48 28.77 22.51
CA TRP A 37 -20.68 29.59 21.58
C TRP A 37 -21.49 30.63 20.79
N GLN A 38 -22.83 30.56 20.85
CA GLN A 38 -23.74 31.53 20.22
C GLN A 38 -23.65 32.96 20.77
N ARG A 39 -22.86 33.22 21.83
CA ARG A 39 -22.58 34.59 22.30
C ARG A 39 -21.24 35.16 21.83
N VAL A 40 -20.40 34.36 21.17
CA VAL A 40 -19.00 34.72 20.86
C VAL A 40 -18.81 35.09 19.39
N VAL A 41 -19.68 34.64 18.49
CA VAL A 41 -19.57 34.90 17.05
C VAL A 41 -20.78 35.73 16.65
N GLY A 42 -20.59 37.04 16.57
CA GLY A 42 -21.63 37.98 16.14
C GLY A 42 -22.12 37.67 14.73
N GLU A 43 -23.40 37.93 14.49
CA GLU A 43 -24.02 37.88 13.17
C GLU A 43 -23.54 39.06 12.32
N GLU A 44 -22.53 38.88 11.47
CA GLU A 44 -22.34 39.74 10.30
C GLU A 44 -21.91 38.90 9.09
N ASP A 45 -22.44 39.31 7.93
CA ASP A 45 -22.67 38.54 6.69
C ASP A 45 -21.50 37.67 6.18
N PRO A 46 -21.79 36.47 5.62
CA PRO A 46 -20.76 35.60 5.10
C PRO A 46 -20.12 36.17 3.82
N PRO A 47 -18.78 36.22 3.72
CA PRO A 47 -18.11 36.61 2.49
C PRO A 47 -18.33 35.57 1.39
N VAL A 48 -18.30 36.04 0.14
CA VAL A 48 -18.59 35.31 -1.10
C VAL A 48 -18.00 33.89 -1.10
N ARG A 49 -18.89 32.89 -1.11
CA ARG A 49 -18.56 31.47 -1.17
C ARG A 49 -18.05 31.11 -2.57
N LEU A 50 -16.76 30.81 -2.69
CA LEU A 50 -16.25 29.95 -3.75
C LEU A 50 -16.33 28.52 -3.23
N GLU A 51 -17.50 27.89 -3.36
CA GLU A 51 -17.72 26.49 -2.98
C GLU A 51 -16.85 25.59 -3.86
N ALA A 52 -15.78 25.01 -3.28
CA ALA A 52 -15.08 23.92 -3.90
C ALA A 52 -16.00 22.69 -3.90
N PRO A 53 -16.12 21.97 -5.03
CA PRO A 53 -16.97 20.78 -5.11
C PRO A 53 -16.51 19.74 -4.08
N ALA A 54 -17.45 18.95 -3.58
CA ALA A 54 -17.13 17.83 -2.71
C ALA A 54 -16.20 16.85 -3.45
N PRO A 55 -15.28 16.15 -2.75
CA PRO A 55 -14.53 15.07 -3.36
C PRO A 55 -15.50 13.93 -3.72
N ASP A 56 -15.42 13.46 -4.96
CA ASP A 56 -16.32 12.41 -5.46
C ASP A 56 -15.81 11.05 -5.00
N ASP A 57 -14.50 10.80 -5.09
CA ASP A 57 -13.88 9.52 -4.76
C ASP A 57 -12.96 9.59 -3.53
N VAL A 58 -13.37 8.97 -2.42
CA VAL A 58 -12.63 9.00 -1.14
C VAL A 58 -12.17 7.60 -0.72
N ALA A 59 -10.88 7.44 -0.42
CA ALA A 59 -10.32 6.21 0.12
C ALA A 59 -10.38 6.18 1.66
N LEU A 60 -11.07 5.21 2.23
CA LEU A 60 -11.17 5.00 3.68
C LEU A 60 -10.34 3.77 4.11
N PHE A 61 -9.41 3.97 5.03
CA PHE A 61 -8.58 2.93 5.64
C PHE A 61 -8.95 2.72 7.10
N VAL A 62 -9.13 1.48 7.52
CA VAL A 62 -9.37 1.11 8.91
C VAL A 62 -8.12 0.49 9.50
N MET A 63 -7.45 1.22 10.39
CA MET A 63 -6.25 0.80 11.12
C MET A 63 -6.63 0.10 12.43
N GLY A 64 -7.56 -0.85 12.33
CA GLY A 64 -8.18 -1.55 13.46
C GLY A 64 -7.44 -2.82 13.90
N GLY A 65 -6.47 -3.27 13.11
CA GLY A 65 -5.70 -4.49 13.32
C GLY A 65 -4.78 -4.47 14.53
N ARG A 66 -4.12 -5.60 14.78
CA ARG A 66 -3.13 -5.72 15.85
C ARG A 66 -1.97 -4.76 15.58
N GLY A 67 -1.55 -4.00 16.60
CA GLY A 67 -0.47 -3.02 16.45
C GLY A 67 -0.83 -1.80 15.60
N GLY A 68 -2.12 -1.58 15.29
CA GLY A 68 -2.55 -0.49 14.42
C GLY A 68 -2.47 -0.81 12.92
N ALA A 69 -2.34 -2.09 12.56
CA ALA A 69 -2.31 -2.52 11.16
C ALA A 69 -3.64 -2.26 10.43
N CYS A 70 -3.55 -1.99 9.13
CA CYS A 70 -4.69 -1.81 8.25
C CYS A 70 -5.45 -3.14 8.08
N SER A 71 -6.72 -3.14 8.45
CA SER A 71 -7.59 -4.31 8.48
C SER A 71 -8.80 -4.19 7.56
N GLY A 72 -9.11 -3.00 7.05
CA GLY A 72 -10.25 -2.76 6.16
C GLY A 72 -9.99 -1.59 5.22
N ILE A 73 -10.54 -1.67 4.02
CA ILE A 73 -10.38 -0.68 2.95
C ILE A 73 -11.75 -0.48 2.29
N VAL A 74 -12.17 0.77 2.14
CA VAL A 74 -13.41 1.14 1.46
C VAL A 74 -13.12 2.28 0.50
N TRP A 75 -13.63 2.19 -0.72
CA TRP A 75 -13.73 3.31 -1.65
C TRP A 75 -15.15 3.86 -1.58
N LEU A 76 -15.28 5.13 -1.20
CA LEU A 76 -16.55 5.85 -1.18
C LEU A 76 -16.66 6.68 -2.45
N HIS A 77 -17.78 6.57 -3.15
CA HIS A 77 -18.12 7.39 -4.31
C HIS A 77 -19.39 8.19 -4.00
N LEU A 78 -19.30 9.52 -4.09
CA LEU A 78 -20.42 10.44 -3.92
C LEU A 78 -20.85 11.00 -5.29
N ASP A 79 -22.12 10.84 -5.61
CA ASP A 79 -22.76 11.52 -6.73
C ASP A 79 -23.63 12.65 -6.16
N THR A 80 -23.07 13.87 -6.18
CA THR A 80 -23.72 15.06 -5.61
C THR A 80 -24.93 15.50 -6.42
N GLU A 81 -24.98 15.20 -7.74
CA GLU A 81 -26.11 15.55 -8.59
C GLU A 81 -27.34 14.67 -8.32
N ARG A 82 -27.11 13.38 -8.04
CA ARG A 82 -28.17 12.41 -7.74
C ARG A 82 -28.40 12.20 -6.25
N HIS A 83 -27.61 12.86 -5.41
CA HIS A 83 -27.58 12.65 -3.96
C HIS A 83 -27.40 11.16 -3.61
N ALA A 84 -26.51 10.47 -4.32
CA ALA A 84 -26.27 9.04 -4.16
C ALA A 84 -24.91 8.77 -3.53
N LEU A 85 -24.82 7.71 -2.73
CA LEU A 85 -23.58 7.26 -2.08
C LEU A 85 -23.36 5.79 -2.40
N THR A 86 -22.22 5.47 -3.01
CA THR A 86 -21.79 4.09 -3.19
C THR A 86 -20.55 3.79 -2.35
N ALA A 87 -20.63 2.81 -1.46
CA ALA A 87 -19.48 2.30 -0.71
C ALA A 87 -18.99 0.97 -1.29
N VAL A 88 -17.77 0.93 -1.80
CA VAL A 88 -17.13 -0.26 -2.37
C VAL A 88 -16.10 -0.83 -1.40
N VAL A 89 -16.40 -1.98 -0.80
CA VAL A 89 -15.49 -2.67 0.12
C VAL A 89 -14.42 -3.44 -0.65
N VAL A 90 -13.15 -3.13 -0.40
CA VAL A 90 -12.01 -3.72 -1.12
C VAL A 90 -11.26 -4.68 -0.20
N ALA A 91 -10.86 -5.84 -0.73
CA ALA A 91 -10.10 -6.80 0.06
C ALA A 91 -8.74 -6.19 0.46
N PRO A 92 -8.34 -6.22 1.75
CA PRO A 92 -7.07 -5.63 2.22
C PRO A 92 -5.83 -6.13 1.47
N LEU A 93 -5.89 -7.36 0.97
CA LEU A 93 -4.81 -8.03 0.25
C LEU A 93 -4.67 -7.65 -1.22
N VAL A 94 -5.59 -6.88 -1.79
CA VAL A 94 -5.46 -6.44 -3.19
C VAL A 94 -4.08 -5.81 -3.38
N SER A 95 -3.35 -6.30 -4.36
CA SER A 95 -2.02 -5.81 -4.68
C SER A 95 -2.14 -4.40 -5.25
N GLY A 96 -1.60 -3.44 -4.50
CA GLY A 96 -1.37 -2.08 -4.92
C GLY A 96 0.03 -1.90 -5.46
N PHE A 97 0.21 -0.82 -6.22
CA PHE A 97 1.51 -0.38 -6.70
C PHE A 97 1.85 0.96 -6.07
N SER A 98 2.99 1.04 -5.39
CA SER A 98 3.57 2.30 -4.93
C SER A 98 4.74 2.67 -5.84
N PRO A 99 4.72 3.84 -6.51
CA PRO A 99 5.84 4.32 -7.31
C PRO A 99 7.15 4.23 -6.54
N ASP A 100 8.21 3.74 -7.19
CA ASP A 100 9.55 3.48 -6.62
C ASP A 100 9.64 2.44 -5.48
N ASP A 101 8.53 2.06 -4.85
CA ASP A 101 8.50 1.14 -3.70
C ASP A 101 7.98 -0.26 -4.04
N GLY A 102 7.47 -0.48 -5.24
CA GLY A 102 7.11 -1.82 -5.73
C GLY A 102 5.64 -2.19 -5.54
N TYR A 103 5.38 -3.50 -5.56
CA TYR A 103 4.05 -4.07 -5.36
C TYR A 103 3.93 -4.65 -3.95
N ALA A 104 2.81 -4.41 -3.29
CA ALA A 104 2.44 -5.00 -2.01
C ALA A 104 0.92 -4.97 -1.84
N PRO A 105 0.34 -5.75 -0.92
CA PRO A 105 -1.02 -5.50 -0.45
C PRO A 105 -1.25 -4.03 -0.09
N VAL A 106 -2.39 -3.45 -0.48
CA VAL A 106 -2.70 -2.04 -0.16
C VAL A 106 -2.68 -1.80 1.36
N ALA A 107 -3.11 -2.79 2.16
CA ALA A 107 -3.03 -2.72 3.62
C ALA A 107 -1.57 -2.60 4.12
N ASP A 108 -0.65 -3.41 3.59
CA ASP A 108 0.78 -3.34 3.94
C ASP A 108 1.39 -1.98 3.55
N ILE A 109 0.94 -1.39 2.43
CA ILE A 109 1.36 -0.05 2.02
C ILE A 109 0.85 0.99 3.03
N ALA A 110 -0.40 0.88 3.49
CA ALA A 110 -0.95 1.78 4.51
C ALA A 110 -0.15 1.72 5.82
N ASP A 111 0.31 0.52 6.20
CA ASP A 111 1.10 0.29 7.42
C ASP A 111 2.53 0.82 7.30
N SER A 112 3.17 0.61 6.15
CA SER A 112 4.60 0.88 5.97
C SER A 112 4.91 2.26 5.38
N ALA A 113 4.18 2.65 4.33
CA ALA A 113 4.34 3.92 3.62
C ALA A 113 3.33 5.00 4.05
N GLY A 114 2.23 4.58 4.70
CA GLY A 114 1.17 5.45 5.19
C GLY A 114 -0.07 5.52 4.28
N PRO A 115 -1.19 6.06 4.78
CA PRO A 115 -2.47 6.05 4.08
C PRO A 115 -2.49 6.77 2.72
N GLY A 116 -1.76 7.88 2.55
CA GLY A 116 -1.72 8.60 1.26
C GLY A 116 -1.06 7.81 0.14
N ALA A 117 0.02 7.08 0.44
CA ALA A 117 0.65 6.15 -0.50
C ALA A 117 -0.31 4.98 -0.83
N ALA A 118 -1.04 4.49 0.19
CA ALA A 118 -2.05 3.45 0.00
C ALA A 118 -3.25 3.92 -0.84
N ALA A 119 -3.69 5.17 -0.71
CA ALA A 119 -4.75 5.76 -1.53
C ALA A 119 -4.36 5.82 -3.01
N THR A 120 -3.13 6.26 -3.28
CA THR A 120 -2.56 6.25 -4.64
C THR A 120 -2.48 4.83 -5.20
N ALA A 121 -2.03 3.87 -4.39
CA ALA A 121 -1.92 2.47 -4.77
C ALA A 121 -3.29 1.81 -5.00
N LEU A 122 -4.30 2.15 -4.19
CA LEU A 122 -5.68 1.72 -4.32
C LEU A 122 -6.29 2.25 -5.62
N GLY A 123 -6.15 3.55 -5.88
CA GLY A 123 -6.61 4.18 -7.11
C GLY A 123 -5.99 3.52 -8.35
N GLY A 124 -4.68 3.24 -8.33
CA GLY A 124 -4.01 2.47 -9.39
C GLY A 124 -4.52 1.04 -9.54
N ALA A 125 -4.80 0.35 -8.42
CA ALA A 125 -5.30 -1.02 -8.41
C ALA A 125 -6.73 -1.14 -8.92
N LEU A 126 -7.58 -0.12 -8.70
CA LEU A 126 -8.97 -0.07 -9.17
C LEU A 126 -9.10 0.55 -10.57
N GLY A 127 -8.26 1.52 -10.90
CA GLY A 127 -8.35 2.35 -12.11
C GLY A 127 -9.14 3.64 -11.90
N VAL A 128 -9.09 4.20 -10.70
CA VAL A 128 -9.84 5.37 -10.25
C VAL A 128 -8.86 6.38 -9.67
N SER A 129 -9.10 7.68 -9.86
CA SER A 129 -8.36 8.73 -9.17
C SER A 129 -9.03 8.97 -7.82
N MET A 130 -8.31 8.86 -6.71
CA MET A 130 -8.86 9.19 -5.39
C MET A 130 -8.64 10.69 -5.15
N ASP A 131 -9.70 11.41 -4.82
CA ASP A 131 -9.67 12.84 -4.54
C ASP A 131 -9.21 13.15 -3.12
N ALA A 132 -9.49 12.23 -2.19
CA ALA A 132 -9.09 12.33 -0.80
C ALA A 132 -8.92 10.96 -0.13
N TRP A 133 -8.31 10.95 1.05
CA TRP A 133 -8.27 9.77 1.92
C TRP A 133 -8.50 10.09 3.39
N VAL A 134 -9.05 9.10 4.09
CA VAL A 134 -9.27 9.11 5.53
C VAL A 134 -8.79 7.78 6.11
N ALA A 135 -8.08 7.83 7.23
CA ALA A 135 -7.65 6.66 7.98
C ALA A 135 -8.16 6.74 9.42
N LEU A 136 -8.91 5.73 9.82
CA LEU A 136 -9.46 5.59 11.17
C LEU A 136 -8.55 4.67 11.98
N ASP A 137 -8.08 5.12 13.13
CA ASP A 137 -7.48 4.21 14.08
C ASP A 137 -8.52 3.26 14.69
N ARG A 138 -8.06 2.35 15.56
CA ARG A 138 -8.94 1.39 16.22
C ARG A 138 -10.05 2.03 17.07
N ARG A 139 -9.80 3.17 17.73
CA ARG A 139 -10.80 3.87 18.55
C ARG A 139 -11.83 4.56 17.67
N ALA A 140 -11.37 5.28 16.65
CA ALA A 140 -12.22 5.92 15.66
C ALA A 140 -13.11 4.90 14.94
N SER A 141 -12.54 3.77 14.52
CA SER A 141 -13.28 2.65 13.92
C SER A 141 -14.34 2.05 14.85
N ASP A 142 -14.00 1.80 16.12
CA ASP A 142 -14.97 1.27 17.09
C ASP A 142 -16.17 2.23 17.26
N LEU A 143 -15.93 3.55 17.29
CA LEU A 143 -16.98 4.57 17.37
C LEU A 143 -17.86 4.60 16.11
N ALA A 144 -17.25 4.55 14.92
CA ALA A 144 -17.97 4.51 13.66
C ALA A 144 -18.86 3.26 13.55
N ILE A 145 -18.36 2.10 13.94
CA ILE A 145 -19.13 0.85 13.94
C ILE A 145 -20.27 0.90 14.97
N GLN A 146 -20.04 1.49 16.14
CA GLN A 146 -21.10 1.63 17.15
C GLN A 146 -22.25 2.51 16.66
N ALA A 147 -21.97 3.57 15.88
CA ALA A 147 -22.99 4.42 15.29
C ALA A 147 -23.85 3.66 14.25
N MET A 148 -23.25 2.73 13.51
CA MET A 148 -23.94 1.89 12.51
C MET A 148 -24.84 0.81 13.15
N PHE A 149 -24.53 0.37 14.37
CA PHE A 149 -25.29 -0.65 15.10
C PHE A 149 -25.70 -0.11 16.48
N PRO A 150 -26.64 0.84 16.55
CA PRO A 150 -27.05 1.44 17.81
C PRO A 150 -27.66 0.37 18.72
N MET A 151 -27.10 0.24 19.94
CA MET A 151 -27.50 -0.69 20.99
C MET A 151 -28.88 -0.31 21.59
N SER A 152 -29.92 -0.27 20.76
CA SER A 152 -31.31 -0.15 21.19
C SER A 152 -31.85 -1.53 21.62
N ASP A 153 -32.86 -1.57 22.49
CA ASP A 153 -33.38 -2.79 23.14
C ASP A 153 -34.04 -3.83 22.21
N LEU A 154 -33.95 -3.65 20.89
CA LEU A 154 -34.39 -4.61 19.89
C LEU A 154 -33.35 -5.75 19.80
N ARG A 155 -33.71 -6.90 20.39
CA ARG A 155 -32.91 -8.15 20.44
C ARG A 155 -32.24 -8.60 19.12
N PRO A 156 -32.74 -8.32 17.89
CA PRO A 156 -32.11 -8.83 16.67
C PRO A 156 -30.76 -8.19 16.31
N ALA A 157 -30.42 -6.97 16.74
CA ALA A 157 -29.20 -6.24 16.32
C ALA A 157 -27.94 -6.53 17.18
N ARG A 158 -28.10 -7.29 18.27
CA ARG A 158 -27.00 -7.59 19.23
C ARG A 158 -25.88 -8.52 18.72
N PRO A 159 -26.11 -9.52 17.84
CA PRO A 159 -25.03 -10.41 17.39
C PRO A 159 -24.15 -9.78 16.30
N ASP A 160 -24.67 -8.81 15.54
CA ASP A 160 -23.99 -8.27 14.36
C ASP A 160 -22.87 -7.27 14.71
N PHE A 161 -23.03 -6.49 15.80
CA PHE A 161 -21.99 -5.55 16.24
C PHE A 161 -20.67 -6.24 16.65
N PRO A 162 -20.67 -7.28 17.52
CA PRO A 162 -19.44 -8.00 17.86
C PRO A 162 -18.76 -8.63 16.65
N GLU A 163 -19.54 -9.17 15.71
CA GLU A 163 -19.03 -9.81 14.49
C GLU A 163 -18.42 -8.76 13.54
N ALA A 164 -19.14 -7.68 13.24
CA ALA A 164 -18.63 -6.56 12.44
C ALA A 164 -17.36 -5.98 13.06
N ARG A 165 -17.39 -5.66 14.36
CA ARG A 165 -16.21 -5.16 15.09
C ARG A 165 -15.02 -6.12 15.01
N SER A 166 -15.26 -7.42 15.11
CA SER A 166 -14.21 -8.44 14.98
C SER A 166 -13.61 -8.46 13.58
N ALA A 167 -14.44 -8.41 12.53
CA ALA A 167 -14.02 -8.38 11.14
C ALA A 167 -13.25 -7.10 10.78
N TRP A 168 -13.72 -5.93 11.21
CA TRP A 168 -13.02 -4.64 11.02
C TRP A 168 -11.72 -4.54 11.83
N ARG A 169 -11.49 -5.42 12.80
CA ARG A 169 -10.20 -5.62 13.50
C ARG A 169 -9.30 -6.68 12.86
N GLY A 170 -9.69 -7.20 11.70
CA GLY A 170 -8.93 -8.20 10.95
C GLY A 170 -8.95 -9.61 11.55
N ARG A 171 -9.95 -9.95 12.37
CA ARG A 171 -10.08 -11.31 12.94
C ARG A 171 -10.89 -12.22 12.00
N GLY A 172 -10.51 -13.49 11.94
CA GLY A 172 -11.27 -14.53 11.22
C GLY A 172 -10.70 -14.97 9.86
N GLY A 173 -9.51 -14.48 9.49
CA GLY A 173 -8.87 -14.73 8.18
C GLY A 173 -9.33 -13.72 7.13
N GLU A 174 -8.47 -13.40 6.17
CA GLU A 174 -8.66 -12.21 5.29
C GLU A 174 -9.91 -12.31 4.42
N GLU A 175 -10.16 -13.46 3.78
CA GLU A 175 -11.33 -13.65 2.90
C GLU A 175 -12.64 -13.54 3.69
N ARG A 176 -12.73 -14.23 4.83
CA ARG A 176 -13.92 -14.20 5.69
C ARG A 176 -14.13 -12.81 6.31
N ALA A 177 -13.07 -12.19 6.83
CA ALA A 177 -13.16 -10.85 7.40
C ALA A 177 -13.64 -9.84 6.35
N TRP A 178 -13.13 -9.89 5.13
CA TRP A 178 -13.57 -9.02 4.04
C TRP A 178 -15.05 -9.22 3.67
N ILE A 179 -15.51 -10.48 3.55
CA ILE A 179 -16.93 -10.76 3.29
C ILE A 179 -17.81 -10.22 4.42
N THR A 180 -17.42 -10.43 5.69
CA THR A 180 -18.16 -9.90 6.84
C THR A 180 -18.16 -8.37 6.87
N GLN A 181 -17.06 -7.70 6.50
CA GLN A 181 -17.00 -6.24 6.37
C GLN A 181 -18.00 -5.74 5.33
N PHE A 182 -18.04 -6.37 4.15
CA PHE A 182 -19.02 -6.08 3.10
C PHE A 182 -20.46 -6.26 3.59
N GLU A 183 -20.80 -7.41 4.16
CA GLU A 183 -22.16 -7.68 4.65
C GLU A 183 -22.57 -6.70 5.76
N SER A 184 -21.64 -6.37 6.67
CA SER A 184 -21.91 -5.42 7.75
C SER A 184 -22.26 -4.02 7.23
N LEU A 185 -21.51 -3.52 6.23
CA LEU A 185 -21.81 -2.23 5.62
C LEU A 185 -23.10 -2.28 4.79
N ARG A 186 -23.31 -3.37 4.03
CA ARG A 186 -24.50 -3.54 3.19
C ARG A 186 -25.79 -3.48 3.98
N VAL A 187 -25.79 -4.00 5.20
CA VAL A 187 -26.96 -3.96 6.09
C VAL A 187 -27.09 -2.60 6.79
N ALA A 188 -25.99 -2.04 7.30
CA ALA A 188 -26.06 -0.89 8.18
C ALA A 188 -26.09 0.47 7.47
N LEU A 189 -25.30 0.64 6.40
CA LEU A 189 -25.09 1.95 5.78
C LEU A 189 -26.38 2.57 5.21
N PRO A 190 -27.27 1.83 4.51
CA PRO A 190 -28.53 2.40 4.01
C PRO A 190 -29.52 2.82 5.12
N LEU A 191 -29.34 2.33 6.34
CA LEU A 191 -30.20 2.65 7.48
C LEU A 191 -29.75 3.92 8.22
N MET A 192 -28.59 4.47 7.84
CA MET A 192 -28.02 5.65 8.52
C MET A 192 -28.83 6.92 8.23
N PRO A 193 -29.10 7.75 9.26
CA PRO A 193 -29.82 9.00 9.10
C PRO A 193 -28.90 10.14 8.63
N PHE A 194 -28.48 10.08 7.37
CA PHE A 194 -27.58 11.07 6.77
C PHE A 194 -28.08 12.50 6.90
N GLU A 195 -29.38 12.73 6.80
CA GLU A 195 -29.97 14.07 6.92
C GLU A 195 -29.77 14.72 8.30
N LYS A 196 -29.45 13.91 9.32
CA LYS A 196 -29.15 14.34 10.68
C LYS A 196 -27.65 14.57 10.92
N LEU A 197 -26.81 14.43 9.90
CA LEU A 197 -25.38 14.64 10.01
C LEU A 197 -25.07 16.11 10.39
N GLY A 198 -24.40 16.29 11.53
CA GLY A 198 -23.87 17.58 11.93
C GLY A 198 -22.58 17.90 11.17
N VAL A 199 -22.66 18.79 10.18
CA VAL A 199 -21.53 19.17 9.30
C VAL A 199 -20.28 19.58 10.09
N VAL A 200 -20.44 20.49 11.05
CA VAL A 200 -19.33 20.96 11.91
C VAL A 200 -18.74 19.82 12.75
N ALA A 201 -19.58 18.92 13.27
CA ALA A 201 -19.14 17.79 14.07
C ALA A 201 -18.35 16.78 13.21
N PHE A 202 -18.81 16.50 11.99
CA PHE A 202 -18.11 15.66 11.04
C PHE A 202 -16.74 16.24 10.67
N SER A 203 -16.69 17.53 10.28
CA SER A 203 -15.43 18.20 9.94
C SER A 203 -14.44 18.14 11.12
N ASN A 204 -14.90 18.38 12.34
CA ASN A 204 -14.06 18.28 13.55
C ASN A 204 -13.61 16.84 13.84
N TYR A 205 -14.46 15.84 13.58
CA TYR A 205 -14.08 14.44 13.74
C TYR A 205 -13.00 14.02 12.74
N VAL A 206 -13.12 14.45 11.48
CA VAL A 206 -12.21 14.10 10.39
C VAL A 206 -10.87 14.84 10.47
N LEU A 207 -10.87 16.08 10.98
CA LEU A 207 -9.69 16.95 11.00
C LEU A 207 -9.04 17.10 12.38
N GLY A 208 -9.83 17.04 13.45
CA GLY A 208 -9.43 17.48 14.79
C GLY A 208 -9.27 16.35 15.82
N PHE A 209 -9.66 15.12 15.48
CA PHE A 209 -9.55 13.98 16.39
C PHE A 209 -8.23 13.23 16.13
N GLY A 210 -7.31 13.18 17.09
CA GLY A 210 -5.99 12.52 16.95
C GLY A 210 -6.02 11.01 16.67
N PHE A 211 -7.21 10.44 16.51
CA PHE A 211 -7.51 9.05 16.16
C PHE A 211 -7.95 8.91 14.69
N VAL A 212 -8.08 10.02 13.95
CA VAL A 212 -8.36 10.09 12.51
C VAL A 212 -7.21 10.82 11.83
N ARG A 213 -6.78 10.32 10.67
CA ARG A 213 -5.83 11.00 9.79
C ARG A 213 -6.51 11.21 8.45
N SER A 214 -6.34 12.37 7.84
CA SER A 214 -6.88 12.65 6.51
C SER A 214 -5.99 13.67 5.78
N ASP A 215 -6.12 13.74 4.45
CA ASP A 215 -5.60 14.85 3.63
C ASP A 215 -6.66 15.89 3.27
N LEU A 216 -7.88 15.72 3.79
CA LEU A 216 -8.97 16.66 3.60
C LEU A 216 -8.62 18.02 4.23
N THR A 217 -8.93 19.09 3.50
CA THR A 217 -8.92 20.44 4.05
C THR A 217 -10.20 20.68 4.86
N LEU A 218 -10.24 21.77 5.64
CA LEU A 218 -11.47 22.17 6.32
C LEU A 218 -12.64 22.36 5.35
N GLN A 219 -12.37 22.98 4.20
CA GLN A 219 -13.34 23.14 3.14
C GLN A 219 -13.78 21.79 2.58
N GLY A 220 -12.83 20.91 2.22
CA GLY A 220 -13.14 19.58 1.67
C GLY A 220 -13.93 18.69 2.63
N ALA A 221 -13.62 18.71 3.93
CA ALA A 221 -14.39 17.97 4.94
C ALA A 221 -15.81 18.52 5.13
N THR A 222 -15.96 19.84 5.00
CA THR A 222 -17.27 20.52 5.10
C THR A 222 -18.12 20.22 3.87
N SER A 223 -17.59 20.38 2.66
CA SER A 223 -18.28 20.02 1.41
C SER A 223 -18.67 18.54 1.38
N LEU A 224 -17.78 17.65 1.84
CA LEU A 224 -18.09 16.22 1.96
C LEU A 224 -19.24 15.96 2.94
N ALA A 225 -19.24 16.63 4.09
CA ALA A 225 -20.32 16.49 5.06
C ALA A 225 -21.65 17.04 4.56
N GLU A 226 -21.64 18.16 3.81
CA GLU A 226 -22.85 18.72 3.19
C GLU A 226 -23.40 17.76 2.13
N ALA A 227 -22.56 17.25 1.23
CA ALA A 227 -22.94 16.25 0.24
C ALA A 227 -23.51 14.96 0.88
N LEU A 228 -22.85 14.46 1.94
CA LEU A 228 -23.35 13.29 2.68
C LEU A 228 -24.70 13.59 3.33
N LYS A 229 -24.90 14.78 3.89
CA LYS A 229 -26.15 15.16 4.54
C LYS A 229 -27.32 15.20 3.56
N GLU A 230 -27.07 15.58 2.31
CA GLU A 230 -28.07 15.63 1.25
C GLU A 230 -28.37 14.27 0.62
N THR A 231 -27.56 13.25 0.91
CA THR A 231 -27.70 11.90 0.32
C THR A 231 -29.08 11.30 0.60
N ASP A 232 -29.78 10.86 -0.44
CA ASP A 232 -31.02 10.09 -0.32
C ASP A 232 -30.67 8.66 0.14
N ARG A 233 -31.26 8.24 1.26
CA ARG A 233 -31.08 6.90 1.81
C ARG A 233 -31.49 5.78 0.84
N ALA A 234 -32.48 6.04 -0.02
CA ALA A 234 -32.89 5.09 -1.05
C ALA A 234 -31.84 4.90 -2.15
N MET A 235 -30.90 5.85 -2.27
CA MET A 235 -29.81 5.88 -3.24
C MET A 235 -28.45 5.52 -2.61
N VAL A 236 -28.47 4.93 -1.41
CA VAL A 236 -27.27 4.42 -0.73
C VAL A 236 -27.05 2.98 -1.10
N GLU A 237 -25.90 2.72 -1.71
CA GLU A 237 -25.55 1.41 -2.21
C GLU A 237 -24.22 0.91 -1.65
N VAL A 238 -24.16 -0.39 -1.33
CA VAL A 238 -22.91 -1.04 -0.93
C VAL A 238 -22.55 -2.11 -1.93
N ARG A 239 -21.27 -2.10 -2.34
CA ARG A 239 -20.67 -3.04 -3.27
C ARG A 239 -19.38 -3.58 -2.69
N ALA A 240 -18.88 -4.66 -3.26
CA ALA A 240 -17.54 -5.16 -2.98
C ALA A 240 -16.76 -5.22 -4.28
N ALA A 241 -15.49 -4.80 -4.27
CA ALA A 241 -14.62 -4.94 -5.44
C ALA A 241 -14.27 -6.42 -5.63
N PRO A 242 -14.78 -7.10 -6.68
CA PRO A 242 -14.47 -8.52 -6.84
C PRO A 242 -12.99 -8.71 -7.07
N VAL A 243 -12.44 -9.81 -6.54
CA VAL A 243 -11.02 -10.11 -6.60
C VAL A 243 -10.71 -11.39 -7.35
N VAL A 244 -9.59 -11.38 -8.06
CA VAL A 244 -8.93 -12.55 -8.62
C VAL A 244 -7.76 -12.90 -7.72
N VAL A 245 -7.78 -14.10 -7.13
CA VAL A 245 -6.63 -14.67 -6.44
C VAL A 245 -5.86 -15.52 -7.42
N GLU A 246 -4.73 -15.01 -7.86
CA GLU A 246 -3.81 -15.74 -8.72
C GLU A 246 -2.83 -16.52 -7.86
N ARG A 247 -2.77 -17.83 -8.11
CA ARG A 247 -1.82 -18.74 -7.49
C ARG A 247 -0.79 -19.16 -8.51
N CYS A 248 0.45 -19.21 -8.07
CA CYS A 248 1.53 -19.81 -8.83
C CYS A 248 2.44 -20.51 -7.84
N ARG A 249 2.41 -21.85 -7.85
CA ARG A 249 3.11 -22.68 -6.85
C ARG A 249 2.69 -22.27 -5.43
N ASP A 250 3.64 -21.98 -4.56
CA ASP A 250 3.43 -21.56 -3.17
C ASP A 250 3.07 -20.07 -3.04
N GLY A 251 3.24 -19.29 -4.12
CA GLY A 251 2.92 -17.86 -4.13
C GLY A 251 1.46 -17.59 -4.47
N ARG A 252 0.88 -16.57 -3.84
CA ARG A 252 -0.44 -16.02 -4.19
C ARG A 252 -0.40 -14.51 -4.28
N VAL A 253 -1.15 -13.91 -5.21
CA VAL A 253 -1.42 -12.47 -5.26
C VAL A 253 -2.92 -12.25 -5.50
N TRP A 254 -3.44 -11.17 -4.92
CA TRP A 254 -4.82 -10.75 -5.08
C TRP A 254 -4.87 -9.53 -5.99
N HIS A 255 -5.76 -9.55 -6.96
CA HIS A 255 -6.00 -8.43 -7.88
C HIS A 255 -7.47 -8.07 -7.86
N ALA A 256 -7.78 -6.79 -8.08
CA ALA A 256 -9.14 -6.43 -8.48
C ALA A 256 -9.48 -7.07 -9.84
N ASP A 257 -10.66 -7.69 -9.96
CA ASP A 257 -11.14 -8.24 -11.21
C ASP A 257 -11.52 -7.10 -12.15
N ALA A 258 -10.60 -6.70 -13.03
CA ALA A 258 -10.81 -5.61 -13.96
C ALA A 258 -12.07 -5.77 -14.82
N SER A 259 -12.47 -7.00 -15.17
CA SER A 259 -13.68 -7.26 -15.97
C SER A 259 -14.98 -6.95 -15.22
N ARG A 260 -14.92 -6.91 -13.88
CA ARG A 260 -16.06 -6.62 -13.00
C ARG A 260 -16.00 -5.22 -12.40
N VAL A 261 -14.79 -4.72 -12.14
CA VAL A 261 -14.57 -3.38 -11.60
C VAL A 261 -14.71 -2.31 -12.68
N GLN A 262 -14.32 -2.59 -13.94
CA GLN A 262 -14.45 -1.58 -15.02
C GLN A 262 -15.90 -1.14 -15.28
N PRO A 263 -16.90 -2.05 -15.37
CA PRO A 263 -18.31 -1.64 -15.48
C PRO A 263 -18.80 -0.86 -14.26
N LEU A 264 -18.33 -1.21 -13.05
CA LEU A 264 -18.67 -0.47 -11.83
C LEU A 264 -18.17 0.98 -11.92
N ILE A 265 -16.91 1.18 -12.28
CA ILE A 265 -16.33 2.53 -12.46
C ILE A 265 -17.11 3.32 -13.50
N GLN A 266 -17.44 2.70 -14.64
CA GLN A 266 -18.21 3.35 -15.69
C GLN A 266 -19.64 3.71 -15.26
N SER A 267 -20.31 2.84 -14.48
CA SER A 267 -21.62 3.16 -13.93
C SER A 267 -21.55 4.36 -13.00
N LEU A 268 -20.61 4.35 -12.04
CA LEU A 268 -20.45 5.43 -11.06
C LEU A 268 -20.12 6.77 -11.75
N ALA A 269 -19.16 6.78 -12.68
CA ALA A 269 -18.80 7.98 -13.44
C ALA A 269 -19.92 8.54 -14.33
N LEU A 270 -20.95 7.75 -14.65
CA LEU A 270 -22.12 8.15 -15.43
C LEU A 270 -23.38 8.31 -14.56
N GLY A 271 -23.25 8.22 -13.23
CA GLY A 271 -24.34 8.22 -12.24
C GLY A 271 -25.31 7.03 -12.35
N MET A 272 -25.01 6.02 -13.15
CA MET A 272 -25.91 4.88 -13.37
C MET A 272 -25.91 3.92 -12.16
N ALA A 273 -27.02 3.18 -11.99
CA ALA A 273 -27.11 2.14 -10.97
C ALA A 273 -25.92 1.16 -11.09
N PRO A 274 -25.12 0.97 -10.03
CA PRO A 274 -23.91 0.15 -10.11
C PRO A 274 -24.27 -1.34 -10.17
N PRO A 275 -23.50 -2.16 -10.91
CA PRO A 275 -23.79 -3.58 -11.09
C PRO A 275 -23.71 -4.37 -9.78
N GLU A 276 -24.47 -5.46 -9.65
CA GLU A 276 -24.42 -6.35 -8.49
C GLU A 276 -23.08 -7.11 -8.38
N THR A 277 -22.62 -7.32 -7.14
CA THR A 277 -21.36 -8.01 -6.83
C THR A 277 -21.61 -9.42 -6.29
N ARG A 278 -22.16 -10.32 -7.12
CA ARG A 278 -22.55 -11.69 -6.71
C ARG A 278 -21.36 -12.62 -6.43
N ARG A 279 -20.32 -12.57 -7.27
CA ARG A 279 -19.12 -13.41 -7.11
C ARG A 279 -17.95 -12.54 -6.67
N LEU A 280 -17.64 -12.62 -5.39
CA LEU A 280 -16.59 -11.79 -4.76
C LEU A 280 -15.18 -12.30 -5.07
N VAL A 281 -15.00 -13.61 -5.15
CA VAL A 281 -13.67 -14.23 -5.35
C VAL A 281 -13.68 -15.15 -6.56
N SER A 282 -12.67 -14.99 -7.42
CA SER A 282 -12.29 -15.98 -8.41
C SER A 282 -10.85 -16.42 -8.17
N ARG A 283 -10.55 -17.70 -8.42
CA ARG A 283 -9.19 -18.25 -8.26
C ARG A 283 -8.69 -18.68 -9.63
N ARG A 284 -7.42 -18.38 -9.94
CA ARG A 284 -6.77 -18.73 -11.20
C ARG A 284 -5.36 -19.25 -10.92
N GLU A 285 -4.98 -20.29 -11.64
CA GLU A 285 -3.59 -20.76 -11.66
C GLU A 285 -2.83 -20.03 -12.75
N ARG A 286 -1.63 -19.53 -12.44
CA ARG A 286 -0.76 -18.82 -13.37
C ARG A 286 0.53 -19.59 -13.56
N ALA A 287 0.97 -19.71 -14.81
CA ALA A 287 2.23 -20.37 -15.13
C ALA A 287 3.42 -19.56 -14.61
N ALA A 288 4.45 -20.26 -14.11
CA ALA A 288 5.68 -19.62 -13.62
C ALA A 288 6.54 -19.08 -14.78
N ARG A 289 6.20 -17.90 -15.28
CA ARG A 289 6.85 -17.26 -16.44
C ARG A 289 7.23 -15.81 -16.20
N VAL A 290 8.45 -15.43 -16.55
CA VAL A 290 8.91 -14.04 -16.61
C VAL A 290 9.13 -13.66 -18.07
N LEU A 291 8.56 -12.52 -18.47
CA LEU A 291 8.76 -11.96 -19.80
C LEU A 291 9.86 -10.89 -19.74
N VAL A 292 10.94 -11.10 -20.49
CA VAL A 292 11.99 -10.11 -20.68
C VAL A 292 11.68 -9.27 -21.91
N VAL A 293 11.51 -7.97 -21.72
CA VAL A 293 11.31 -6.99 -22.80
C VAL A 293 12.62 -6.24 -22.98
N ALA A 294 13.32 -6.47 -24.09
CA ALA A 294 14.64 -5.92 -24.32
C ALA A 294 14.62 -4.89 -25.46
N PRO A 295 14.74 -3.58 -25.14
CA PRO A 295 14.98 -2.52 -26.13
C PRO A 295 16.42 -2.58 -26.64
N LEU A 296 16.82 -3.73 -27.17
CA LEU A 296 18.19 -4.07 -27.54
C LEU A 296 18.18 -4.87 -28.86
N GLY A 297 19.28 -4.78 -29.61
CA GLY A 297 19.51 -5.65 -30.77
C GLY A 297 19.53 -7.14 -30.38
N ARG A 298 19.10 -8.02 -31.31
CA ARG A 298 18.84 -9.46 -31.06
C ARG A 298 19.95 -10.18 -30.28
N SER A 299 21.21 -9.97 -30.65
CA SER A 299 22.36 -10.64 -30.02
C SER A 299 22.56 -10.22 -28.56
N GLN A 300 22.34 -8.95 -28.23
CA GLN A 300 22.45 -8.44 -26.86
C GLN A 300 21.24 -8.83 -26.02
N ALA A 301 20.05 -8.76 -26.61
CA ALA A 301 18.81 -9.21 -25.98
C ALA A 301 18.89 -10.69 -25.58
N ALA A 302 19.39 -11.56 -26.46
CA ALA A 302 19.58 -12.99 -26.18
C ALA A 302 20.58 -13.22 -25.03
N ARG A 303 21.71 -12.51 -25.02
CA ARG A 303 22.71 -12.60 -23.94
C ARG A 303 22.14 -12.13 -22.60
N TYR A 304 21.41 -11.01 -22.62
CA TYR A 304 20.76 -10.48 -21.44
C TYR A 304 19.72 -11.46 -20.88
N ALA A 305 18.85 -12.01 -21.73
CA ALA A 305 17.86 -13.00 -21.33
C ALA A 305 18.49 -14.31 -20.79
N ALA A 306 19.62 -14.75 -21.36
CA ALA A 306 20.36 -15.90 -20.86
C ALA A 306 20.94 -15.65 -19.46
N GLU A 307 21.44 -14.44 -19.20
CA GLU A 307 21.87 -14.03 -17.86
C GLU A 307 20.70 -13.98 -16.88
N VAL A 308 19.57 -13.38 -17.25
CA VAL A 308 18.35 -13.34 -16.41
C VAL A 308 17.92 -14.75 -16.03
N ARG A 309 17.90 -15.69 -16.99
CA ARG A 309 17.59 -17.09 -16.73
C ARG A 309 18.55 -17.71 -15.72
N ARG A 310 19.85 -17.46 -15.85
CA ARG A 310 20.85 -17.97 -14.91
C ARG A 310 20.65 -17.40 -13.50
N GLN A 311 20.36 -16.10 -13.39
CA GLN A 311 20.17 -15.45 -12.09
C GLN A 311 18.86 -15.88 -11.41
N LEU A 312 17.77 -16.06 -12.15
CA LEU A 312 16.53 -16.61 -11.60
C LEU A 312 16.68 -18.07 -11.18
N ALA A 313 17.46 -18.87 -11.89
CA ALA A 313 17.78 -20.23 -11.46
C ALA A 313 18.64 -20.25 -10.18
N ALA A 314 19.48 -19.22 -9.98
CA ALA A 314 20.33 -19.07 -8.80
C ALA A 314 19.61 -18.45 -7.60
N SER A 315 18.46 -17.80 -7.78
CA SER A 315 17.76 -17.05 -6.71
C SER A 315 17.00 -17.92 -5.72
N ALA A 316 17.48 -19.13 -5.41
CA ALA A 316 16.87 -20.10 -4.49
C ALA A 316 15.37 -20.34 -4.80
N GLY A 317 15.02 -20.40 -6.09
CA GLY A 317 13.63 -20.47 -6.56
C GLY A 317 13.38 -21.68 -7.45
N ALA A 318 12.12 -22.10 -7.52
CA ALA A 318 11.63 -23.11 -8.45
C ALA A 318 11.74 -22.63 -9.91
N PRO A 319 11.91 -23.50 -10.92
CA PRO A 319 12.33 -23.14 -12.27
C PRO A 319 11.35 -22.22 -13.02
N VAL A 320 11.71 -20.96 -13.28
CA VAL A 320 10.83 -20.01 -13.98
C VAL A 320 11.12 -20.01 -15.48
N GLU A 321 10.08 -20.09 -16.31
CA GLU A 321 10.22 -19.92 -17.77
C GLU A 321 10.59 -18.46 -18.08
N VAL A 322 11.65 -18.25 -18.85
CA VAL A 322 12.04 -16.92 -19.32
C VAL A 322 11.80 -16.81 -20.82
N THR A 323 10.84 -15.96 -21.20
CA THR A 323 10.53 -15.62 -22.60
C THR A 323 11.12 -14.25 -22.94
N LEU A 324 11.64 -14.10 -24.16
CA LEU A 324 12.25 -12.84 -24.63
C LEU A 324 11.40 -12.23 -25.75
N VAL A 325 11.09 -10.94 -25.59
CA VAL A 325 10.61 -10.07 -26.66
C VAL A 325 11.63 -8.95 -26.83
N SER A 326 12.12 -8.75 -28.05
CA SER A 326 13.17 -7.76 -28.33
C SER A 326 12.88 -6.91 -29.55
N GLY A 327 13.53 -5.75 -29.61
CA GLY A 327 13.48 -4.82 -30.74
C GLY A 327 13.86 -3.41 -30.31
N THR A 328 14.33 -2.60 -31.24
CA THR A 328 14.79 -1.21 -31.02
C THR A 328 13.83 -0.20 -31.66
N ASP A 329 12.58 -0.63 -31.91
CA ASP A 329 11.57 0.13 -32.62
C ASP A 329 10.30 0.26 -31.75
N GLU A 330 9.42 1.19 -32.11
CA GLU A 330 8.19 1.47 -31.38
C GLU A 330 7.19 0.30 -31.37
N ARG A 331 7.35 -0.69 -32.25
CA ARG A 331 6.50 -1.89 -32.27
C ARG A 331 6.85 -2.85 -31.13
N LEU A 332 7.87 -2.56 -30.32
CA LEU A 332 8.21 -3.36 -29.14
C LEU A 332 7.03 -3.46 -28.15
N ALA A 333 6.32 -2.35 -27.90
CA ALA A 333 5.14 -2.36 -27.05
C ALA A 333 4.03 -3.28 -27.62
N PHE A 334 3.75 -3.17 -28.92
CA PHE A 334 2.78 -4.05 -29.59
C PHE A 334 3.16 -5.54 -29.52
N ARG A 335 4.44 -5.88 -29.78
CA ARG A 335 4.93 -7.26 -29.65
C ARG A 335 4.81 -7.78 -28.21
N THR A 336 5.08 -6.93 -27.23
CA THR A 336 4.93 -7.24 -25.80
C THR A 336 3.47 -7.51 -25.45
N ALA A 337 2.55 -6.66 -25.92
CA ALA A 337 1.11 -6.82 -25.73
C ALA A 337 0.63 -8.18 -26.28
N ARG A 338 0.96 -8.47 -27.54
CA ARG A 338 0.58 -9.72 -28.21
C ARG A 338 1.10 -10.96 -27.48
N GLU A 339 2.31 -10.89 -26.95
CA GLU A 339 2.91 -12.01 -26.21
C GLU A 339 2.26 -12.20 -24.84
N LEU A 340 1.86 -11.12 -24.15
CA LEU A 340 1.09 -11.19 -22.90
C LEU A 340 -0.33 -11.72 -23.12
N ASP A 341 -0.97 -11.34 -24.22
CA ASP A 341 -2.31 -11.83 -24.60
C ASP A 341 -2.29 -13.32 -24.93
N ARG A 342 -1.23 -13.78 -25.61
CA ARG A 342 -1.04 -15.20 -25.92
C ARG A 342 -0.75 -16.03 -24.69
N ARG A 343 0.15 -15.54 -23.82
CA ARG A 343 0.58 -16.21 -22.59
C ARG A 343 0.77 -15.16 -21.50
N PRO A 344 -0.03 -15.17 -20.42
CA PRO A 344 0.20 -14.29 -19.28
C PRO A 344 1.58 -14.53 -18.65
N ALA A 345 2.26 -13.48 -18.21
CA ALA A 345 3.54 -13.56 -17.49
C ALA A 345 3.35 -13.21 -16.02
N LEU A 346 4.00 -13.91 -15.10
CA LEU A 346 4.01 -13.54 -13.69
C LEU A 346 4.46 -12.09 -13.50
N ALA A 347 5.61 -11.76 -14.09
CA ALA A 347 6.17 -10.43 -14.06
C ALA A 347 6.90 -10.13 -15.38
N VAL A 348 7.08 -8.85 -15.66
CA VAL A 348 7.81 -8.34 -16.81
C VAL A 348 9.09 -7.64 -16.36
N LEU A 349 10.19 -7.95 -17.01
CA LEU A 349 11.46 -7.29 -16.76
C LEU A 349 11.87 -6.53 -18.01
N VAL A 350 11.94 -5.20 -17.92
CA VAL A 350 12.39 -4.33 -19.02
C VAL A 350 13.90 -4.16 -18.89
N ALA A 351 14.63 -4.68 -19.88
CA ALA A 351 16.08 -4.60 -19.94
C ALA A 351 16.54 -3.13 -20.09
N PRO A 352 17.79 -2.80 -19.70
CA PRO A 352 18.25 -1.43 -19.82
C PRO A 352 18.37 -1.02 -21.29
N ALA A 353 17.88 0.18 -21.59
CA ALA A 353 18.09 0.84 -22.86
C ALA A 353 19.40 1.63 -22.86
N ARG A 354 19.90 1.93 -24.06
CA ARG A 354 21.00 2.88 -24.23
C ARG A 354 20.42 4.25 -24.57
N PRO A 355 21.12 5.34 -24.24
CA PRO A 355 20.75 6.65 -24.76
C PRO A 355 20.86 6.65 -26.29
N GLY A 356 19.73 6.93 -26.94
CA GLY A 356 19.58 7.00 -28.39
C GLY A 356 18.24 7.69 -28.72
N ASP A 357 18.11 8.22 -29.94
CA ASP A 357 17.02 9.15 -30.29
C ASP A 357 15.61 8.57 -30.08
N LEU A 358 15.43 7.26 -30.29
CA LEU A 358 14.13 6.57 -30.17
C LEU A 358 13.97 5.79 -28.87
N ASP A 359 15.03 5.58 -28.10
CA ASP A 359 15.03 4.63 -26.97
C ASP A 359 14.14 5.10 -25.81
N GLY A 360 14.11 6.41 -25.55
CA GLY A 360 13.19 7.00 -24.56
C GLY A 360 11.71 6.77 -24.91
N ILE A 361 11.34 6.95 -26.17
CA ILE A 361 9.97 6.76 -26.67
C ILE A 361 9.58 5.28 -26.56
N VAL A 362 10.48 4.36 -26.93
CA VAL A 362 10.24 2.92 -26.85
C VAL A 362 10.00 2.49 -25.41
N VAL A 363 10.84 2.93 -24.47
CA VAL A 363 10.69 2.62 -23.03
C VAL A 363 9.39 3.21 -22.50
N GLU A 364 9.07 4.47 -22.80
CA GLU A 364 7.84 5.13 -22.37
C GLU A 364 6.58 4.37 -22.85
N LYS A 365 6.54 3.96 -24.12
CA LYS A 365 5.43 3.17 -24.69
C LYS A 365 5.29 1.80 -24.02
N VAL A 366 6.40 1.11 -23.72
CA VAL A 366 6.39 -0.16 -23.00
C VAL A 366 5.91 0.03 -21.57
N CYS A 367 6.39 1.06 -20.85
CA CYS A 367 5.95 1.35 -19.48
C CYS A 367 4.46 1.69 -19.44
N ALA A 368 3.98 2.54 -20.36
CA ALA A 368 2.57 2.89 -20.47
C ALA A 368 1.67 1.67 -20.70
N LEU A 369 2.10 0.76 -21.59
CA LEU A 369 1.41 -0.49 -21.85
C LEU A 369 1.28 -1.37 -20.59
N LEU A 370 2.40 -1.56 -19.87
CA LEU A 370 2.43 -2.41 -18.68
C LEU A 370 1.57 -1.82 -17.56
N ARG A 371 1.60 -0.49 -17.40
CA ARG A 371 0.72 0.24 -16.47
C ARG A 371 -0.75 0.09 -16.82
N GLN A 372 -1.12 0.28 -18.09
CA GLN A 372 -2.49 0.11 -18.56
C GLN A 372 -3.00 -1.31 -18.30
N ARG A 373 -2.15 -2.32 -18.48
CA ARG A 373 -2.46 -3.72 -18.19
C ARG A 373 -2.36 -4.10 -16.71
N ARG A 374 -1.96 -3.18 -15.82
CA ARG A 374 -1.64 -3.44 -14.40
C ARG A 374 -0.69 -4.63 -14.22
N GLN A 375 0.22 -4.80 -15.17
CA GLN A 375 1.16 -5.91 -15.20
C GLN A 375 2.30 -5.62 -14.22
N GLN A 376 2.57 -6.57 -13.32
CA GLN A 376 3.73 -6.49 -12.44
C GLN A 376 5.00 -6.41 -13.27
N ALA A 377 5.80 -5.36 -13.09
CA ALA A 377 6.99 -5.13 -13.88
C ALA A 377 8.12 -4.47 -13.10
N VAL A 378 9.36 -4.62 -13.57
CA VAL A 378 10.54 -3.85 -13.15
C VAL A 378 11.23 -3.30 -14.38
N VAL A 379 11.63 -2.04 -14.33
CA VAL A 379 12.36 -1.36 -15.40
C VAL A 379 13.79 -1.10 -14.94
N SER A 380 14.75 -1.42 -15.79
CA SER A 380 16.15 -1.09 -15.52
C SER A 380 16.40 0.41 -15.72
N SER A 381 17.25 1.00 -14.88
CA SER A 381 17.82 2.32 -15.19
C SER A 381 18.65 2.27 -16.48
N SER A 382 18.91 3.43 -17.09
CA SER A 382 19.71 3.51 -18.30
C SER A 382 21.14 2.99 -18.10
N LEU A 383 21.75 2.45 -19.16
CA LEU A 383 23.18 2.17 -19.17
C LEU A 383 23.95 3.49 -19.25
N THR A 384 25.01 3.63 -18.45
CA THR A 384 25.85 4.84 -18.48
C THR A 384 26.52 5.04 -19.84
N SER A 385 26.22 6.15 -20.51
CA SER A 385 26.95 6.62 -21.68
C SER A 385 28.28 7.28 -21.25
N ARG A 386 29.36 7.05 -22.00
CA ARG A 386 30.60 7.86 -21.91
C ARG A 386 30.51 8.96 -22.95
N GLY A 387 30.51 10.25 -22.55
CA GLY A 387 30.67 11.38 -23.48
C GLY A 387 29.39 12.20 -23.75
N LYS A 388 29.32 12.80 -24.96
CA LYS A 388 28.45 13.93 -25.41
C LYS A 388 26.92 13.72 -25.34
N ASP A 389 26.43 12.60 -24.81
CA ASP A 389 24.99 12.22 -24.85
C ASP A 389 24.26 12.43 -23.51
N ALA A 390 24.65 13.44 -22.74
CA ALA A 390 24.04 13.75 -21.45
C ALA A 390 22.54 14.06 -21.57
N ALA A 391 22.14 14.78 -22.63
CA ALA A 391 20.74 15.10 -22.90
C ALA A 391 19.89 13.85 -23.21
N LEU A 392 20.40 12.94 -24.05
CA LEU A 392 19.73 11.67 -24.37
C LEU A 392 19.64 10.76 -23.14
N SER A 393 20.68 10.76 -22.30
CA SER A 393 20.67 10.01 -21.04
C SER A 393 19.63 10.56 -20.06
N ALA A 394 19.54 11.88 -19.92
CA ALA A 394 18.53 12.54 -19.10
C ALA A 394 17.11 12.30 -19.63
N ALA A 395 16.89 12.35 -20.95
CA ALA A 395 15.60 12.06 -21.56
C ALA A 395 15.15 10.60 -21.30
N LEU A 396 16.08 9.65 -21.38
CA LEU A 396 15.81 8.25 -21.08
C LEU A 396 15.49 8.02 -19.59
N GLU A 397 16.24 8.64 -18.68
CA GLU A 397 15.93 8.59 -17.24
C GLU A 397 14.57 9.23 -16.92
N GLN A 398 14.23 10.34 -17.58
CA GLN A 398 12.90 10.94 -17.47
C GLN A 398 11.80 10.01 -18.02
N ALA A 399 12.05 9.28 -19.10
CA ALA A 399 11.10 8.30 -19.63
C ALA A 399 10.90 7.12 -18.67
N VAL A 400 11.98 6.62 -18.05
CA VAL A 400 11.91 5.59 -17.00
C VAL A 400 11.11 6.11 -15.80
N ALA A 401 11.39 7.32 -15.33
CA ALA A 401 10.68 7.95 -14.22
C ALA A 401 9.20 8.20 -14.52
N ARG A 402 8.88 8.72 -15.72
CA ARG A 402 7.49 8.88 -16.21
C ARG A 402 6.75 7.56 -16.34
N GLY A 403 7.49 6.48 -16.60
CA GLY A 403 6.95 5.12 -16.62
C GLY A 403 6.28 4.71 -15.31
N ARG A 404 6.67 5.32 -14.17
CA ARG A 404 6.15 5.01 -12.82
C ARG A 404 6.07 3.51 -12.60
N LEU A 405 7.17 2.81 -12.86
CA LEU A 405 7.34 1.39 -12.56
C LEU A 405 8.51 1.27 -11.57
N PRO A 406 8.62 0.16 -10.81
CA PRO A 406 9.78 -0.07 -9.97
C PRO A 406 11.06 -0.02 -10.81
N VAL A 407 11.99 0.85 -10.43
CA VAL A 407 13.24 1.04 -11.15
C VAL A 407 14.36 0.27 -10.46
N SER A 408 14.95 -0.70 -11.17
CA SER A 408 16.20 -1.31 -10.73
C SER A 408 17.36 -0.40 -11.09
N ARG A 409 18.01 0.15 -10.06
CA ARG A 409 19.16 1.04 -10.22
C ARG A 409 20.43 0.22 -10.39
N LEU A 410 21.13 0.47 -11.48
CA LEU A 410 22.43 -0.15 -11.72
C LEU A 410 23.49 0.39 -10.75
N PRO A 411 24.44 -0.43 -10.28
CA PRO A 411 25.59 0.07 -9.54
C PRO A 411 26.31 1.13 -10.38
N ARG A 412 26.57 2.31 -9.80
CA ARG A 412 27.40 3.32 -10.46
C ARG A 412 28.79 2.74 -10.71
N ARG A 413 29.38 3.13 -11.85
CA ARG A 413 30.75 2.74 -12.24
C ARG A 413 31.75 3.29 -11.22
N GLU A 414 32.24 2.42 -10.36
CA GLU A 414 33.55 2.61 -9.72
C GLU A 414 34.50 1.57 -10.30
N GLY A 415 35.39 2.04 -11.16
CA GLY A 415 36.68 1.41 -11.42
C GLY A 415 36.75 0.13 -12.28
N THR A 416 35.90 -0.89 -12.13
CA THR A 416 36.36 -2.26 -12.46
C THR A 416 35.58 -3.05 -13.51
N VAL A 417 34.38 -2.62 -13.96
CA VAL A 417 33.62 -3.34 -15.00
C VAL A 417 34.04 -2.89 -16.40
N SER A 418 35.12 -3.47 -16.93
CA SER A 418 35.59 -3.22 -18.29
C SER A 418 34.82 -4.06 -19.32
N GLY A 419 33.79 -3.47 -19.92
CA GLY A 419 33.20 -3.95 -21.17
C GLY A 419 31.68 -4.16 -21.20
N ARG A 420 31.11 -3.99 -22.40
CA ARG A 420 29.66 -4.06 -22.70
C ARG A 420 28.96 -5.32 -22.20
N ARG A 421 29.67 -6.46 -22.20
CA ARG A 421 29.14 -7.75 -21.76
C ARG A 421 28.97 -7.80 -20.24
N ALA A 422 29.95 -7.28 -19.52
CA ALA A 422 29.95 -7.30 -18.06
C ALA A 422 28.90 -6.32 -17.50
N GLU A 423 28.69 -5.19 -18.18
CA GLU A 423 27.64 -4.22 -17.85
C GLU A 423 26.22 -4.81 -17.97
N LEU A 424 25.91 -5.48 -19.10
CA LEU A 424 24.63 -6.17 -19.27
C LEU A 424 24.44 -7.30 -18.26
N ALA A 425 25.52 -7.99 -17.88
CA ALA A 425 25.45 -9.06 -16.89
C ALA A 425 25.18 -8.52 -15.47
N ALA A 426 25.83 -7.41 -15.10
CA ALA A 426 25.56 -6.70 -13.86
C ALA A 426 24.12 -6.17 -13.82
N ALA A 427 23.62 -5.64 -14.95
CA ALA A 427 22.25 -5.18 -15.06
C ALA A 427 21.20 -6.28 -14.90
N ALA A 428 21.42 -7.43 -15.53
CA ALA A 428 20.53 -8.57 -15.35
C ALA A 428 20.52 -9.06 -13.89
N ARG A 429 21.68 -9.08 -13.21
CA ARG A 429 21.75 -9.39 -11.76
C ARG A 429 20.91 -8.42 -10.92
N ALA A 430 21.15 -7.12 -11.07
CA ALA A 430 20.42 -6.10 -10.31
C ALA A 430 18.91 -6.19 -10.59
N ASN A 431 18.51 -6.30 -11.86
CA ASN A 431 17.10 -6.37 -12.22
C ASN A 431 16.41 -7.63 -11.70
N VAL A 432 17.06 -8.79 -11.71
CA VAL A 432 16.49 -10.01 -11.13
C VAL A 432 16.33 -9.87 -9.62
N GLN A 433 17.32 -9.32 -8.91
CA GLN A 433 17.21 -9.07 -7.47
C GLN A 433 16.06 -8.12 -7.15
N THR A 434 15.90 -7.03 -7.91
CA THR A 434 14.77 -6.10 -7.75
C THR A 434 13.43 -6.78 -8.09
N LEU A 435 13.35 -7.53 -9.20
CA LEU A 435 12.14 -8.23 -9.66
C LEU A 435 11.62 -9.23 -8.63
N VAL A 436 12.52 -10.06 -8.12
CA VAL A 436 12.23 -11.09 -7.12
C VAL A 436 11.60 -10.46 -5.88
N ARG A 437 12.08 -9.28 -5.46
CA ARG A 437 11.58 -8.61 -4.25
C ARG A 437 10.31 -7.80 -4.52
N ALA A 438 10.28 -7.06 -5.61
CA ALA A 438 9.27 -6.03 -5.85
C ALA A 438 7.94 -6.56 -6.40
N CYS A 439 7.91 -7.71 -7.09
CA CYS A 439 6.71 -8.17 -7.81
C CYS A 439 6.05 -9.38 -7.15
N TRP A 440 6.77 -10.51 -7.09
CA TRP A 440 6.19 -11.78 -6.65
C TRP A 440 7.16 -12.63 -5.82
N PRO A 441 7.59 -12.13 -4.64
CA PRO A 441 8.63 -12.79 -3.84
C PRO A 441 8.30 -14.22 -3.45
N GLY A 442 7.05 -14.51 -3.07
CA GLY A 442 6.60 -15.88 -2.73
C GLY A 442 6.74 -16.89 -3.88
N THR A 443 6.79 -16.43 -5.13
CA THR A 443 6.93 -17.32 -6.30
C THR A 443 8.35 -17.32 -6.84
N LEU A 444 9.00 -16.16 -6.87
CA LEU A 444 10.30 -15.96 -7.50
C LEU A 444 11.48 -16.27 -6.57
N ALA A 445 11.29 -16.12 -5.26
CA ALA A 445 12.24 -16.55 -4.24
C ALA A 445 11.55 -16.82 -2.90
N PRO A 446 10.81 -17.95 -2.81
CA PRO A 446 10.10 -18.36 -1.59
C PRO A 446 11.04 -18.61 -0.39
N ASP A 447 12.31 -18.89 -0.67
CA ASP A 447 13.29 -19.25 0.37
C ASP A 447 13.92 -18.06 1.08
N LEU A 448 13.69 -16.84 0.58
CA LEU A 448 14.17 -15.63 1.23
C LEU A 448 13.45 -15.43 2.57
N ALA A 449 14.21 -15.06 3.60
CA ALA A 449 13.68 -14.91 4.94
C ALA A 449 12.65 -13.79 4.99
N SER A 450 12.89 -12.68 4.28
CA SER A 450 11.89 -11.62 4.16
C SER A 450 10.57 -12.14 3.55
N THR A 451 10.63 -13.04 2.56
CA THR A 451 9.44 -13.65 1.96
C THR A 451 8.69 -14.51 2.97
N ARG A 452 9.41 -15.40 3.68
CA ARG A 452 8.83 -16.31 4.69
C ARG A 452 8.23 -15.56 5.88
N LEU A 453 8.81 -14.41 6.23
CA LEU A 453 8.34 -13.53 7.30
C LEU A 453 7.26 -12.53 6.84
N GLY A 454 6.87 -12.53 5.56
CA GLY A 454 5.87 -11.61 5.01
C GLY A 454 6.34 -10.15 4.93
N PHE A 455 7.65 -9.90 4.95
CA PHE A 455 8.23 -8.56 4.86
C PHE A 455 8.38 -8.13 3.40
N SER A 456 7.47 -7.27 2.94
CA SER A 456 7.38 -6.82 1.55
C SER A 456 8.51 -5.85 1.15
N PHE A 457 8.73 -5.67 -0.16
CA PHE A 457 9.72 -4.72 -0.67
C PHE A 457 9.37 -3.27 -0.33
N VAL A 458 8.08 -2.92 -0.29
CA VAL A 458 7.61 -1.62 0.21
C VAL A 458 8.01 -1.44 1.67
N ALA A 459 7.78 -2.45 2.53
CA ALA A 459 8.17 -2.38 3.94
C ALA A 459 9.69 -2.19 4.12
N ALA A 460 10.51 -2.81 3.27
CA ALA A 460 11.95 -2.60 3.27
C ALA A 460 12.32 -1.14 2.92
N ARG A 461 11.65 -0.53 1.92
CA ARG A 461 11.85 0.87 1.50
C ARG A 461 11.51 1.89 2.58
N HIS A 462 10.58 1.57 3.46
CA HIS A 462 10.23 2.40 4.62
C HIS A 462 10.98 2.00 5.90
N THR A 463 11.97 1.12 5.77
CA THR A 463 12.88 0.70 6.83
C THR A 463 14.29 1.24 6.59
N ALA A 464 14.73 2.11 7.50
CA ALA A 464 16.07 2.69 7.45
C ALA A 464 17.09 1.77 8.13
N ALA A 465 18.17 1.47 7.41
CA ALA A 465 19.32 0.71 7.88
C ALA A 465 20.58 1.59 7.91
N GLY A 466 21.22 1.68 9.08
CA GLY A 466 22.58 2.19 9.20
C GLY A 466 23.59 1.09 8.92
N ILE A 467 24.77 1.41 8.39
CA ILE A 467 25.87 0.45 8.21
C ILE A 467 27.12 0.98 8.89
N VAL A 468 27.67 0.18 9.79
CA VAL A 468 28.96 0.38 10.46
C VAL A 468 29.90 -0.70 9.92
N SER A 469 31.05 -0.28 9.40
CA SER A 469 32.03 -1.18 8.79
C SER A 469 33.43 -0.67 9.04
N ALA A 470 34.37 -1.58 9.32
CA ALA A 470 35.79 -1.27 9.46
C ALA A 470 36.45 -0.83 8.14
N SER A 471 35.85 -1.18 7.00
CA SER A 471 36.29 -0.79 5.65
C SER A 471 35.20 0.01 4.92
N GLU A 472 35.59 1.13 4.31
CA GLU A 472 34.70 1.95 3.47
C GLU A 472 34.17 1.16 2.27
N GLU A 473 35.03 0.37 1.61
CA GLU A 473 34.64 -0.48 0.46
C GLU A 473 33.57 -1.50 0.85
N THR A 474 33.75 -2.16 2.00
CA THR A 474 32.77 -3.13 2.52
C THR A 474 31.44 -2.45 2.89
N GLY A 475 31.52 -1.29 3.56
CA GLY A 475 30.35 -0.51 3.93
C GLY A 475 29.56 -0.03 2.71
N GLU A 476 30.24 0.39 1.65
CA GLU A 476 29.62 0.79 0.40
C GLU A 476 29.03 -0.40 -0.36
N ALA A 477 29.76 -1.51 -0.48
CA ALA A 477 29.25 -2.73 -1.11
C ALA A 477 27.95 -3.21 -0.45
N LEU A 478 27.92 -3.19 0.88
CA LEU A 478 26.75 -3.55 1.67
C LEU A 478 25.62 -2.54 1.49
N SER A 479 25.92 -1.24 1.53
CA SER A 479 24.95 -0.17 1.26
C SER A 479 24.29 -0.35 -0.10
N ARG A 480 25.08 -0.66 -1.14
CA ARG A 480 24.59 -0.94 -2.49
C ARG A 480 23.68 -2.17 -2.51
N ARG A 481 24.08 -3.26 -1.86
CA ARG A 481 23.28 -4.49 -1.78
C ARG A 481 21.95 -4.25 -1.05
N LEU A 482 21.98 -3.58 0.09
CA LEU A 482 20.78 -3.24 0.86
C LEU A 482 19.80 -2.37 0.07
N ARG A 483 20.30 -1.39 -0.70
CA ARG A 483 19.46 -0.58 -1.60
C ARG A 483 18.81 -1.40 -2.70
N VAL A 484 19.51 -2.38 -3.27
CA VAL A 484 18.92 -3.33 -4.25
C VAL A 484 17.82 -4.18 -3.60
N TRP A 485 17.95 -4.51 -2.32
CA TRP A 485 16.94 -5.22 -1.53
C TRP A 485 15.81 -4.32 -1.02
N GLY A 486 15.87 -3.02 -1.32
CA GLY A 486 14.83 -2.07 -0.99
C GLY A 486 15.11 -1.24 0.25
N PHE A 487 16.13 -1.53 1.06
CA PHE A 487 16.37 -0.75 2.28
C PHE A 487 16.93 0.66 2.00
N VAL A 488 16.52 1.61 2.83
CA VAL A 488 17.16 2.93 2.89
C VAL A 488 18.43 2.80 3.72
N ALA A 489 19.55 2.54 3.03
CA ALA A 489 20.83 2.28 3.65
C ALA A 489 21.81 3.47 3.54
N ALA A 490 22.44 3.80 4.67
CA ALA A 490 23.48 4.82 4.75
C ALA A 490 24.63 4.36 5.67
N PRO A 491 25.89 4.69 5.33
CA PRO A 491 27.00 4.51 6.25
C PRO A 491 26.78 5.39 7.49
N LEU A 492 27.12 4.86 8.67
CA LEU A 492 27.07 5.57 9.94
C LEU A 492 28.47 5.56 10.57
N PRO A 493 28.92 6.69 11.14
CA PRO A 493 30.05 6.71 12.05
C PRO A 493 29.81 5.75 13.21
N GLU A 494 30.85 5.04 13.62
CA GLU A 494 30.77 4.04 14.69
C GLU A 494 30.34 4.66 16.03
N ALA A 495 30.80 5.88 16.32
CA ALA A 495 30.40 6.63 17.52
C ALA A 495 28.88 6.89 17.59
N ASP A 496 28.21 6.96 16.45
CA ASP A 496 26.78 7.23 16.37
C ASP A 496 25.93 5.96 16.52
N ALA A 497 26.54 4.77 16.44
CA ALA A 497 25.81 3.49 16.45
C ALA A 497 25.43 2.99 17.86
N GLY A 498 25.78 3.72 18.92
CA GLY A 498 25.62 3.26 20.31
C GLY A 498 26.62 2.16 20.67
N SER A 499 26.34 1.36 21.70
CA SER A 499 27.22 0.24 22.08
C SER A 499 27.23 -0.84 20.98
N VAL A 500 28.30 -0.83 20.20
CA VAL A 500 28.52 -1.75 19.07
C VAL A 500 28.77 -3.16 19.60
N PRO A 501 28.02 -4.19 19.17
CA PRO A 501 28.29 -5.57 19.53
C PRO A 501 29.64 -6.04 18.95
N ASP A 502 30.37 -6.88 19.71
CA ASP A 502 31.69 -7.42 19.33
C ASP A 502 31.67 -8.36 18.12
N VAL A 503 30.48 -8.73 17.64
CA VAL A 503 30.27 -9.64 16.50
C VAL A 503 29.37 -8.98 15.44
N PRO A 504 29.49 -9.37 14.16
CA PRO A 504 28.58 -8.89 13.13
C PRO A 504 27.12 -9.13 13.50
N ALA A 505 26.33 -8.06 13.54
CA ALA A 505 24.96 -8.11 13.99
C ALA A 505 24.09 -7.02 13.36
N VAL A 506 22.78 -7.29 13.33
CA VAL A 506 21.72 -6.32 13.06
C VAL A 506 21.16 -5.83 14.40
N ALA A 507 21.57 -4.63 14.81
CA ALA A 507 20.97 -3.93 15.92
C ALA A 507 19.63 -3.31 15.49
N TYR A 508 18.63 -3.30 16.37
CA TYR A 508 17.30 -2.78 16.05
C TYR A 508 16.63 -2.04 17.23
N ARG A 509 15.84 -1.01 16.89
CA ARG A 509 14.96 -0.31 17.85
C ARG A 509 13.70 -1.12 18.16
N PRO A 510 13.08 -0.97 19.35
CA PRO A 510 11.76 -1.53 19.65
C PRO A 510 10.76 -1.33 18.49
N GLY A 511 10.12 -2.42 18.07
CA GLY A 511 9.18 -2.43 16.94
C GLY A 511 9.79 -2.76 15.58
N SER A 512 11.12 -2.85 15.43
CA SER A 512 11.79 -3.20 14.16
C SER A 512 12.35 -4.63 14.12
N ARG A 513 11.99 -5.47 15.11
CA ARG A 513 12.54 -6.83 15.28
C ARG A 513 12.37 -7.69 14.03
N THR A 514 11.16 -7.76 13.47
CA THR A 514 10.88 -8.59 12.29
C THR A 514 11.67 -8.14 11.07
N ALA A 515 11.85 -6.82 10.90
CA ALA A 515 12.69 -6.28 9.83
C ALA A 515 14.17 -6.63 10.03
N ALA A 516 14.64 -6.64 11.29
CA ALA A 516 15.99 -7.04 11.65
C ALA A 516 16.23 -8.54 11.40
N GLU A 517 15.28 -9.39 11.77
CA GLU A 517 15.32 -10.84 11.54
C GLU A 517 15.33 -11.15 10.03
N ALA A 518 14.45 -10.51 9.26
CA ALA A 518 14.43 -10.64 7.80
C ALA A 518 15.75 -10.20 7.16
N LEU A 519 16.28 -9.05 7.58
CA LEU A 519 17.55 -8.51 7.07
C LEU A 519 18.74 -9.42 7.42
N SER A 520 18.84 -9.85 8.68
CA SER A 520 19.91 -10.71 9.18
C SER A 520 19.97 -12.04 8.41
N ALA A 521 18.82 -12.70 8.26
CA ALA A 521 18.73 -13.97 7.56
C ALA A 521 18.95 -13.81 6.05
N ASP A 522 18.46 -12.75 5.41
CA ASP A 522 18.74 -12.46 4.00
C ASP A 522 20.24 -12.18 3.75
N LEU A 523 20.92 -11.57 4.72
CA LEU A 523 22.38 -11.38 4.70
C LEU A 523 23.17 -12.67 4.96
N GLY A 524 22.51 -13.76 5.39
CA GLY A 524 23.15 -15.03 5.74
C GLY A 524 23.93 -14.95 7.06
N MET A 525 23.51 -14.08 7.99
CA MET A 525 24.12 -13.96 9.30
C MET A 525 23.75 -15.17 10.19
N PRO A 526 24.63 -15.57 11.12
CA PRO A 526 24.35 -16.68 12.03
C PRO A 526 23.19 -16.37 12.98
N GLU A 527 22.59 -17.43 13.53
CA GLU A 527 21.58 -17.28 14.57
C GLU A 527 22.15 -16.51 15.78
N GLY A 528 21.34 -15.60 16.34
CA GLY A 528 21.78 -14.72 17.43
C GLY A 528 22.39 -13.38 17.00
N SER A 529 22.64 -13.15 15.70
CA SER A 529 23.12 -11.87 15.16
C SER A 529 22.06 -10.74 15.11
N VAL A 530 20.98 -10.82 15.89
CA VAL A 530 19.95 -9.76 15.96
C VAL A 530 19.87 -9.26 17.40
N VAL A 531 20.23 -7.99 17.60
CA VAL A 531 20.41 -7.41 18.95
C VAL A 531 19.47 -6.23 19.13
N ARG A 532 18.74 -6.19 20.25
CA ARG A 532 17.93 -5.02 20.58
C ARG A 532 18.82 -3.92 21.15
N VAL A 533 18.74 -2.72 20.60
CA VAL A 533 19.42 -1.52 21.11
C VAL A 533 18.43 -0.37 21.08
N ASP A 534 18.13 0.21 22.24
CA ASP A 534 17.05 1.20 22.35
C ASP A 534 17.47 2.59 21.80
N ASP A 535 18.77 2.91 21.80
CA ASP A 535 19.30 4.26 21.50
C ASP A 535 20.02 4.42 20.15
N VAL A 536 19.94 3.45 19.24
CA VAL A 536 20.53 3.61 17.88
C VAL A 536 19.84 4.75 17.10
N PRO A 537 20.51 5.50 16.22
CA PRO A 537 19.92 6.64 15.47
C PRO A 537 19.00 6.22 14.31
N ARG A 538 19.11 4.96 13.84
CA ARG A 538 18.29 4.39 12.75
C ARG A 538 17.37 3.28 13.28
N LYS A 539 16.38 2.85 12.48
CA LYS A 539 15.49 1.72 12.84
C LYS A 539 16.28 0.41 12.97
N LEU A 540 17.19 0.17 12.02
CA LEU A 540 18.15 -0.93 11.99
C LEU A 540 19.57 -0.38 11.88
N VAL A 541 20.55 -1.01 12.51
CA VAL A 541 21.98 -0.72 12.33
C VAL A 541 22.71 -2.04 12.09
N LEU A 542 23.47 -2.10 11.01
CA LEU A 542 24.22 -3.25 10.57
C LEU A 542 25.68 -3.06 10.94
N VAL A 543 26.21 -3.90 11.83
CA VAL A 543 27.59 -3.85 12.27
C VAL A 543 28.35 -4.98 11.57
N VAL A 544 29.43 -4.62 10.89
CA VAL A 544 30.37 -5.57 10.29
C VAL A 544 31.62 -5.59 11.17
N GLY A 545 32.01 -6.78 11.64
CA GLY A 545 33.10 -6.97 12.59
C GLY A 545 34.43 -6.35 12.14
N ARG A 546 35.26 -6.00 13.12
CA ARG A 546 36.62 -5.48 12.93
C ARG A 546 37.62 -6.59 12.67
#